data_AF-A0A9D8CZV4-F1
#
_entry.id   AF-A0A9D8CZV4-F1
#
_cell.length_a   1.000
_cell.length_b   1.000
_cell.length_c   1.000
_cell.angle_alpha   90.00
_cell.angle_beta   90.00
_cell.angle_gamma   90.00
#
_symmetry.space_group_name_H-M   'P 1'
#
loop_
_entity.id
_entity.type
_entity.pdbx_description
1 polymer ?
#
loop_
_entity_poly.entity_id
_entity_poly.type
_entity_poly.pdbx_seq_one_letter_code
_entity_poly.pdbx_strand_id
1 'polypeptide(L)'
;MSKSYVPGDEADAIIARQVAKGNFPSADAVVRAGVRMVEEYEADLAALRVKIDAADAAYRRGEYRRSPDPEVMKADITARGEARLSRKS
;
A
#
# COMPACT_ATOMS: atom_id res chain seq x y z
N MET A 1 7.11 -16.30 -29.43
CA MET A 1 8.56 -16.10 -29.18
C MET A 1 8.77 -16.01 -27.68
N SER A 2 9.72 -16.77 -27.12
CA SER A 2 10.17 -16.56 -25.74
C SER A 2 10.93 -15.24 -25.65
N LYS A 3 10.61 -14.40 -24.67
CA LYS A 3 11.40 -13.20 -24.36
C LYS A 3 12.47 -13.58 -23.33
N SER A 4 13.70 -13.16 -23.57
CA SER A 4 14.81 -13.34 -22.63
C SER A 4 15.23 -11.98 -22.08
N TYR A 5 15.50 -11.92 -20.78
CA TYR A 5 15.92 -10.73 -20.06
C TYR A 5 17.08 -11.09 -19.12
N VAL A 6 18.05 -10.20 -19.00
CA VAL A 6 19.21 -10.36 -18.12
C VAL A 6 19.04 -9.40 -16.94
N PRO A 7 18.86 -9.89 -15.69
CA PRO A 7 18.56 -9.05 -14.52
C PRO A 7 19.73 -8.17 -14.06
N GLY A 8 20.97 -8.60 -14.31
CA GLY A 8 22.20 -7.93 -13.86
C GLY A 8 22.65 -8.38 -12.46
N ASP A 9 23.91 -8.11 -12.12
CA ASP A 9 24.62 -8.73 -10.99
C ASP A 9 23.91 -8.61 -9.64
N GLU A 10 23.33 -7.45 -9.32
CA GLU A 10 22.62 -7.24 -8.05
C GLU A 10 21.33 -8.05 -7.96
N ALA A 11 20.55 -8.06 -9.05
CA ALA A 11 19.32 -8.83 -9.14
C ALA A 11 19.62 -10.33 -9.15
N ASP A 12 20.68 -10.76 -9.83
CA ASP A 12 21.15 -12.14 -9.83
C ASP A 12 21.56 -12.58 -8.41
N ALA A 13 22.25 -11.72 -7.67
CA ALA A 13 22.60 -11.99 -6.27
C ALA A 13 21.34 -12.08 -5.38
N ILE A 14 20.32 -11.25 -5.60
CA ILE A 14 19.03 -11.35 -4.90
C ILE A 14 18.37 -12.69 -5.23
N ILE A 15 18.24 -13.02 -6.52
CA ILE A 15 17.60 -14.25 -7.00
C ILE A 15 18.29 -15.48 -6.42
N ALA A 16 19.62 -15.55 -6.50
CA ALA A 16 20.41 -16.64 -5.95
C ALA A 16 20.19 -16.80 -4.45
N ARG A 17 20.17 -15.71 -3.67
CA ARG A 17 19.88 -15.77 -2.24
C ARG A 17 18.48 -16.29 -1.93
N GLN A 18 17.48 -15.91 -2.71
CA GLN A 18 16.09 -16.36 -2.48
C GLN A 18 15.92 -17.85 -2.76
N VAL A 19 16.56 -18.37 -3.82
CA VAL A 19 16.57 -19.80 -4.13
C VAL A 19 17.36 -20.58 -3.07
N ALA A 20 18.56 -20.13 -2.70
CA ALA A 20 19.41 -20.80 -1.71
C ALA A 20 18.75 -20.89 -0.33
N LYS A 21 17.91 -19.92 0.03
CA LYS A 21 17.10 -19.93 1.27
C LYS A 21 15.89 -20.88 1.21
N GLY A 22 15.57 -21.43 0.04
CA GLY A 22 14.38 -22.26 -0.16
C GLY A 22 13.07 -21.47 -0.24
N ASN A 23 13.12 -20.13 -0.33
CA ASN A 23 11.91 -19.31 -0.45
C ASN A 23 11.22 -19.51 -1.80
N PHE A 24 11.99 -19.82 -2.84
CA PHE A 24 11.50 -20.11 -4.17
C PHE A 24 12.20 -21.32 -4.77
N PRO A 25 11.48 -22.13 -5.56
CA PRO A 25 12.03 -23.36 -6.15
C PRO A 25 12.98 -23.10 -7.33
N SER A 26 12.96 -21.90 -7.92
CA SER A 26 13.80 -21.56 -9.07
C SER A 26 13.95 -20.05 -9.26
N ALA A 27 14.96 -19.65 -10.05
CA ALA A 27 15.17 -18.26 -10.45
C ALA A 27 13.93 -17.66 -11.15
N ASP A 28 13.33 -18.39 -12.09
CA ASP A 28 12.12 -17.95 -12.79
C ASP A 28 10.94 -17.69 -11.86
N ALA A 29 10.83 -18.48 -10.77
CA ALA A 29 9.80 -18.27 -9.77
C ALA A 29 10.03 -16.96 -8.99
N VAL A 30 11.28 -16.63 -8.68
CA VAL A 30 11.65 -15.33 -8.07
C VAL A 30 11.32 -14.18 -9.03
N VAL A 31 11.68 -14.29 -10.30
CA VAL A 31 11.42 -13.24 -11.30
C VAL A 31 9.92 -13.01 -11.47
N ARG A 32 9.12 -14.07 -11.59
CA ARG A 32 7.65 -13.94 -11.66
C ARG A 32 7.06 -13.28 -10.42
N ALA A 33 7.55 -13.65 -9.23
CA ALA A 33 7.13 -13.01 -8.00
C ALA A 33 7.50 -11.53 -7.97
N GLY A 34 8.72 -11.17 -8.41
CA GLY A 34 9.15 -9.78 -8.54
C GLY A 34 8.27 -8.97 -9.50
N VAL A 35 7.91 -9.52 -10.66
CA VAL A 35 6.98 -8.85 -11.61
C VAL A 35 5.61 -8.64 -10.98
N ARG A 36 5.08 -9.65 -10.27
CA ARG A 36 3.81 -9.53 -9.56
C ARG A 36 3.86 -8.45 -8.47
N MET A 37 4.97 -8.36 -7.73
CA MET A 37 5.16 -7.31 -6.72
C MET A 37 5.16 -5.92 -7.34
N VAL A 38 5.71 -5.75 -8.56
CA VAL A 38 5.65 -4.47 -9.28
C VAL A 38 4.20 -4.12 -9.63
N GLU A 39 3.42 -5.09 -10.14
CA GLU A 39 2.00 -4.87 -10.44
C GLU A 39 1.17 -4.50 -9.20
N GLU A 40 1.38 -5.22 -8.09
CA GLU A 40 0.74 -4.94 -6.81
C GLU A 40 1.11 -3.54 -6.29
N TYR A 41 2.39 -3.16 -6.39
CA TYR A 41 2.86 -1.84 -5.99
C TYR A 41 2.24 -0.71 -6.83
N GLU A 42 2.13 -0.88 -8.15
CA GLU A 42 1.47 0.10 -9.03
C GLU A 42 -0.03 0.23 -8.72
N ALA A 43 -0.70 -0.89 -8.42
CA ALA A 43 -2.09 -0.88 -8.01
C ALA A 43 -2.30 -0.12 -6.68
N ASP A 44 -1.42 -0.35 -5.70
CA ASP A 44 -1.43 0.36 -4.42
C ASP A 44 -1.18 1.86 -4.59
N LEU A 45 -0.22 2.25 -5.44
CA LEU A 45 0.05 3.65 -5.77
C LEU A 45 -1.16 4.32 -6.43
N ALA A 46 -1.80 3.65 -7.38
CA ALA A 46 -3.01 4.15 -8.02
C ALA A 46 -4.14 4.35 -7.00
N ALA A 47 -4.36 3.39 -6.11
CA ALA A 47 -5.36 3.48 -5.06
C ALA A 47 -5.05 4.62 -4.06
N LEU A 48 -3.79 4.82 -3.71
CA LEU A 48 -3.36 5.90 -2.84
C LEU A 48 -3.59 7.28 -3.47
N ARG A 49 -3.25 7.44 -4.76
CA ARG A 49 -3.50 8.68 -5.52
C ARG A 49 -4.98 9.05 -5.51
N VAL A 50 -5.86 8.08 -5.76
CA VAL A 50 -7.32 8.30 -5.70
C VAL A 50 -7.78 8.76 -4.30
N LYS A 51 -7.23 8.18 -3.22
CA LYS A 51 -7.56 8.60 -1.85
C LYS A 51 -7.10 10.04 -1.56
N ILE A 52 -5.92 10.42 -2.05
CA ILE A 52 -5.39 11.78 -1.91
C ILE A 52 -6.27 12.77 -2.67
N ASP A 53 -6.59 12.48 -3.94
CA ASP A 53 -7.44 13.35 -4.76
C ASP A 53 -8.83 13.57 -4.12
N ALA A 54 -9.40 12.49 -3.56
CA ALA A 54 -10.67 12.55 -2.83
C ALA A 54 -10.55 13.41 -1.56
N ALA A 55 -9.47 13.25 -0.79
CA ALA A 55 -9.20 14.04 0.41
C ALA A 55 -8.99 15.52 0.08
N ASP A 56 -8.25 15.84 -0.99
CA ASP A 56 -8.02 17.22 -1.44
C ASP A 56 -9.32 17.88 -1.91
N ALA A 57 -10.16 17.13 -2.62
CA ALA A 57 -11.49 17.60 -3.01
C ALA A 57 -12.36 17.89 -1.77
N ALA A 58 -12.35 17.01 -0.77
CA ALA A 58 -13.06 17.21 0.50
C ALA A 58 -12.52 18.43 1.26
N TYR A 59 -11.20 18.58 1.34
CA TYR A 59 -10.55 19.72 1.97
C TYR A 59 -10.95 21.06 1.33
N ARG A 60 -10.94 21.14 -0.02
CA ARG A 60 -11.40 22.32 -0.77
C ARG A 60 -12.87 22.66 -0.53
N ARG A 61 -13.72 21.67 -0.28
CA ARG A 61 -15.13 21.86 0.11
C ARG A 61 -15.32 22.23 1.58
N GLY A 62 -14.24 22.29 2.37
CA GLY A 62 -14.33 22.56 3.81
C GLY A 62 -14.71 21.33 4.65
N GLU A 63 -14.67 20.13 4.07
CA GLU A 63 -15.02 18.87 4.74
C GLU A 63 -13.85 18.34 5.57
N TYR A 64 -13.31 19.19 6.45
CA TYR A 64 -12.25 18.85 7.38
C TYR A 64 -12.59 19.36 8.77
N ARG A 65 -11.95 18.80 9.80
CA ARG A 65 -12.07 19.27 11.19
C ARG A 65 -10.71 19.75 11.64
N ARG A 66 -10.68 20.93 12.26
CA ARG A 66 -9.50 21.39 12.97
C ARG A 66 -9.62 20.93 14.42
N SER A 67 -8.53 20.43 14.95
CA SER A 67 -8.38 20.18 16.38
C SER A 67 -7.21 21.00 16.89
N PRO A 68 -7.33 21.65 18.07
CA PRO A 68 -6.29 22.49 18.64
C PRO A 68 -5.09 21.67 19.14
N ASP A 69 -5.34 20.42 19.57
CA ASP A 69 -4.31 19.49 20.03
C ASP A 69 -4.76 18.02 19.81
N PRO A 70 -3.83 17.05 19.98
CA PRO A 70 -4.12 15.63 19.79
C PRO A 70 -5.15 15.04 20.78
N GLU A 71 -5.24 15.54 22.02
CA GLU A 71 -6.19 15.02 23.01
C GLU A 71 -7.62 15.41 22.65
N VAL A 72 -7.83 16.65 22.19
CA VAL A 72 -9.12 17.09 21.66
C VAL A 72 -9.49 16.32 20.39
N MET A 73 -8.52 16.06 19.50
CA MET A 73 -8.75 15.23 18.30
C MET A 73 -9.20 13.82 18.67
N LYS A 74 -8.50 13.19 19.62
CA LYS A 74 -8.82 11.84 20.10
C LYS A 74 -10.22 11.79 20.70
N ALA A 75 -10.58 12.75 21.56
CA ALA A 75 -11.91 12.84 22.15
C ALA A 75 -13.02 12.96 21.09
N ASP A 76 -12.84 13.81 20.06
CA ASP A 76 -13.80 13.94 18.94
C ASP A 76 -13.94 12.62 18.16
N ILE A 77 -12.83 11.95 17.83
CA ILE A 77 -12.85 10.69 17.09
C ILE A 77 -13.59 9.61 17.87
N THR A 78 -13.32 9.47 19.17
CA THR A 78 -13.97 8.48 20.05
C THR A 78 -15.47 8.76 20.16
N ALA A 79 -15.86 9.98 20.48
CA ALA A 79 -17.27 10.36 20.62
C ALA A 79 -18.06 10.09 19.32
N ARG A 80 -17.47 10.40 18.15
CA ARG A 80 -18.09 10.08 16.86
C ARG A 80 -18.15 8.58 16.59
N GLY A 81 -17.17 7.81 17.06
CA GLY A 81 -17.17 6.35 17.00
C GLY A 81 -18.34 5.77 17.76
N GLU A 82 -18.48 6.16 19.03
CA GLU A 82 -19.56 5.73 19.92
C GLU A 82 -20.94 6.08 19.37
N ALA A 83 -21.12 7.31 18.88
CA ALA A 83 -22.38 7.76 18.28
C ALA A 83 -22.76 7.02 16.99
N ARG A 84 -21.79 6.41 16.28
CA ARG A 84 -22.06 5.54 15.12
C ARG A 84 -22.47 4.15 15.54
N LEU A 85 -21.88 3.63 16.62
CA LEU A 85 -22.18 2.30 17.16
C LEU A 85 -23.58 2.27 17.79
N SER A 86 -23.93 3.29 18.59
CA SER A 86 -25.25 3.38 19.23
C SER A 86 -26.41 3.57 18.25
N ARG A 87 -26.14 4.07 17.04
CA ARG A 87 -27.13 4.26 15.98
C ARG A 87 -27.37 3.00 15.15
N LYS A 88 -26.53 1.96 15.34
CA LYS A 88 -26.63 0.66 14.67
C LYS A 88 -27.34 -0.40 15.53
N SER A 89 -27.51 -0.15 16.83
CA SER A 89 -28.30 -1.00 17.75
C SER A 89 -29.76 -0.55 17.80
#